data_AF-A0A6G4U4R4-F1
#
_entry.id   AF-A0A6G4U4R4-F1
#
_cell.length_a   1.000
_cell.length_b   1.000
_cell.length_c   1.000
_cell.angle_alpha   90.00
_cell.angle_beta   90.00
_cell.angle_gamma   90.00
#
_symmetry.space_group_name_H-M   'P 1'
#
loop_
_entity.id
_entity.type
_entity.pdbx_description
1 polymer ?
#
loop_
_entity_poly.entity_id
_entity_poly.type
_entity_poly.pdbx_seq_one_letter_code
_entity_poly.pdbx_strand_id
1 'polypeptide(L)'
;MSDSTTPPPDPLTTLAHETLAMLAAAQRRQTKLLSELAAMSAQVTELLRRLAPLPSGSPPVQFGSRTRALRLLDRWRRDHLLDESARAVAAYALPIVLNQGELRTAPEVLARFTGLSPRDAAAGLRTLVAAGCLTHVSAPKSNHYPVYRLGTDHRKEDPCP
;
A
#
# COMPACT_ATOMS: atom_id res chain seq x y z
N MET A 1 16.64 -75.75 -2.73
CA MET A 1 15.86 -74.75 -2.00
C MET A 1 16.83 -74.06 -1.08
N SER A 2 17.32 -72.88 -1.45
CA SER A 2 18.28 -72.11 -0.66
C SER A 2 17.54 -70.92 -0.09
N ASP A 3 17.22 -70.98 1.20
CA ASP A 3 16.64 -69.87 1.95
C ASP A 3 17.73 -68.82 2.18
N SER A 4 17.72 -67.77 1.36
CA SER A 4 18.45 -66.52 1.63
C SER A 4 17.78 -65.82 2.81
N THR A 5 18.28 -66.10 4.00
CA THR A 5 17.96 -65.33 5.20
C THR A 5 18.70 -63.99 5.12
N THR A 6 17.99 -62.95 4.70
CA THR A 6 18.49 -61.58 4.70
C THR A 6 18.82 -61.16 6.14
N PRO A 7 20.04 -60.67 6.42
CA PRO A 7 20.42 -60.27 7.77
C PRO A 7 19.52 -59.13 8.27
N PRO A 8 19.20 -59.09 9.58
CA PRO A 8 18.38 -58.02 10.15
C PRO A 8 19.11 -56.67 9.99
N PRO A 9 18.40 -55.59 9.62
CA PRO A 9 19.02 -54.29 9.40
C PRO A 9 19.62 -53.75 10.69
N ASP A 10 20.87 -53.27 10.62
CA ASP A 10 21.58 -52.70 11.76
C ASP A 10 20.76 -51.54 12.37
N PRO A 11 20.63 -51.48 13.71
CA PRO A 11 19.78 -50.50 14.38
C PRO A 11 20.23 -49.05 14.12
N LEU A 12 21.52 -48.85 13.85
CA LEU A 12 22.10 -47.54 13.52
C LEU A 12 21.67 -47.06 12.13
N THR A 13 21.56 -47.97 11.14
CA THR A 13 21.03 -47.63 9.82
C THR A 13 19.55 -47.30 9.87
N THR A 14 18.76 -48.00 10.68
CA THR A 14 17.33 -47.73 10.84
C THR A 14 17.08 -46.34 11.41
N LEU A 15 17.84 -45.95 12.44
CA LEU A 15 17.72 -44.64 13.09
C LEU A 15 18.21 -43.48 12.20
N ALA A 16 19.23 -43.72 11.36
CA ALA A 16 19.66 -42.77 10.34
C ALA A 16 18.60 -42.55 9.23
N HIS A 17 17.92 -43.62 8.79
CA HIS A 17 16.83 -43.49 7.81
C HIS A 17 15.61 -42.78 8.39
N GLU A 18 15.25 -43.03 9.64
CA GLU A 18 14.14 -42.34 10.32
C GLU A 18 14.41 -40.85 10.49
N THR A 19 15.62 -40.47 10.91
CA THR A 19 16.00 -39.06 11.07
C THR A 19 16.03 -38.33 9.73
N LEU A 20 16.56 -38.94 8.66
CA LEU A 20 16.51 -38.39 7.31
C LEU A 20 15.07 -38.26 6.79
N ALA A 21 14.22 -39.25 7.05
CA ALA A 21 12.81 -39.20 6.66
C ALA A 21 12.05 -38.08 7.39
N MET A 22 12.30 -37.89 8.69
CA MET A 22 11.72 -36.78 9.45
C MET A 22 12.21 -35.42 8.95
N LEU A 23 13.49 -35.28 8.62
CA LEU A 23 14.05 -34.03 8.11
C LEU A 23 13.49 -33.69 6.72
N ALA A 24 13.36 -34.68 5.84
CA ALA A 24 12.73 -34.51 4.54
C ALA A 24 11.23 -34.18 4.64
N ALA A 25 10.52 -34.75 5.62
CA ALA A 25 9.12 -34.42 5.89
C ALA A 25 8.97 -32.99 6.42
N ALA A 26 9.88 -32.55 7.30
CA ALA A 26 9.92 -31.18 7.80
C ALA A 26 10.21 -30.17 6.67
N GLN A 27 11.16 -30.46 5.79
CA GLN A 27 11.45 -29.62 4.62
C GLN A 27 10.26 -29.50 3.67
N ARG A 28 9.54 -30.59 3.39
CA ARG A 28 8.31 -30.55 2.56
C ARG A 28 7.21 -29.70 3.17
N ARG A 29 7.08 -29.71 4.51
CA ARG A 29 6.13 -28.84 5.21
C ARG A 29 6.54 -27.38 5.12
N GLN A 30 7.83 -27.09 5.29
CA GLN A 30 8.34 -25.73 5.18
C GLN A 30 8.18 -25.15 3.76
N THR A 31 8.50 -25.93 2.72
CA THR A 31 8.32 -25.48 1.33
C THR A 31 6.84 -25.28 0.98
N LYS A 32 5.94 -26.13 1.50
CA LYS A 32 4.51 -25.95 1.34
C LYS A 32 4.03 -24.64 1.98
N LEU A 33 4.42 -24.36 3.22
CA LEU A 33 4.07 -23.11 3.90
C LEU A 33 4.59 -21.87 3.17
N LEU A 34 5.82 -21.93 2.64
CA LEU A 34 6.37 -20.84 1.83
C LEU A 34 5.59 -20.64 0.52
N SER A 35 5.15 -21.72 -0.13
CA SER A 35 4.33 -21.64 -1.34
C SER A 35 2.92 -21.08 -1.06
N GLU A 36 2.33 -21.41 0.09
CA GLU A 36 1.05 -20.86 0.53
C GLU A 36 1.17 -19.37 0.85
N LEU A 37 2.24 -18.95 1.54
CA LEU A 37 2.54 -17.53 1.79
C LEU A 37 2.74 -16.75 0.48
N ALA A 38 3.48 -17.32 -0.47
CA ALA A 38 3.68 -16.71 -1.79
C ALA A 38 2.35 -16.57 -2.54
N ALA A 39 1.50 -17.61 -2.52
CA ALA A 39 0.17 -17.58 -3.13
C ALA A 39 -0.76 -16.55 -2.47
N MET A 40 -0.74 -16.45 -1.13
CA MET A 40 -1.48 -15.43 -0.39
C MET A 40 -0.99 -14.02 -0.74
N SER A 41 0.32 -13.81 -0.84
CA SER A 41 0.88 -12.50 -1.23
C SER A 41 0.49 -12.11 -2.66
N ALA A 42 0.45 -13.07 -3.59
CA ALA A 42 0.01 -12.87 -4.96
C ALA A 42 -1.49 -12.55 -5.00
N GLN A 43 -2.32 -13.23 -4.21
CA GLN A 43 -3.76 -12.93 -4.10
C GLN A 43 -4.01 -11.54 -3.50
N VAL A 44 -3.27 -11.14 -2.47
CA VAL A 44 -3.38 -9.78 -1.89
C VAL A 44 -2.97 -8.73 -2.94
N THR A 45 -1.90 -8.98 -3.68
CA THR A 45 -1.44 -8.08 -4.76
C THR A 45 -2.48 -7.98 -5.87
N GLU A 46 -3.09 -9.11 -6.25
CA GLU A 46 -4.15 -9.17 -7.27
C GLU A 46 -5.44 -8.48 -6.79
N LEU A 47 -5.81 -8.63 -5.52
CA LEU A 47 -6.94 -7.91 -4.92
C LEU A 47 -6.69 -6.41 -4.89
N LEU A 48 -5.48 -5.98 -4.51
CA LEU A 48 -5.08 -4.57 -4.57
C LEU A 48 -5.12 -4.02 -6.01
N ARG A 49 -4.74 -4.84 -6.99
CA ARG A 49 -4.84 -4.51 -8.42
C ARG A 49 -6.28 -4.40 -8.90
N ARG A 50 -7.18 -5.28 -8.43
CA ARG A 50 -8.61 -5.27 -8.80
C ARG A 50 -9.42 -4.18 -8.10
N LEU A 51 -9.03 -3.81 -6.88
CA LEU A 51 -9.63 -2.69 -6.13
C LEU A 51 -9.13 -1.33 -6.62
N ALA A 52 -8.19 -1.30 -7.56
CA ALA A 52 -7.72 -0.10 -8.23
C ALA A 52 -8.40 0.09 -9.59
N PRO A 53 -9.52 0.83 -9.69
CA PRO A 53 -9.79 1.60 -10.89
C PRO A 53 -8.98 2.89 -10.77
N LEU A 54 -7.65 2.82 -10.88
CA LEU A 54 -6.90 4.02 -11.23
C LEU A 54 -7.11 4.26 -12.72
N PRO A 55 -7.46 5.48 -13.16
CA PRO A 55 -7.53 5.79 -14.57
C PRO A 55 -6.19 5.42 -15.22
N SER A 56 -6.30 4.60 -16.27
CA SER A 56 -5.21 4.16 -17.13
C SER A 56 -4.31 5.34 -17.46
N GLY A 57 -3.07 5.34 -16.95
CA GLY A 57 -2.11 6.43 -17.13
C GLY A 57 -1.19 6.75 -15.94
N SER A 58 -1.30 6.06 -14.80
CA SER A 58 -0.40 6.32 -13.66
C SER A 58 0.87 5.45 -13.73
N PRO A 59 2.08 6.04 -13.80
CA PRO A 59 3.32 5.28 -13.65
C PRO A 59 3.41 4.67 -12.25
N PRO A 60 4.20 3.58 -12.05
CA PRO A 60 4.32 2.94 -10.75
C PRO A 60 4.74 3.95 -9.69
N VAL A 61 3.98 4.01 -8.60
CA VAL A 61 4.30 4.81 -7.41
C VAL A 61 5.67 4.37 -6.91
N GLN A 62 6.70 5.16 -7.17
CA GLN A 62 8.07 4.86 -6.77
C GLN A 62 8.15 4.81 -5.25
N PHE A 63 8.86 3.83 -4.68
CA PHE A 63 9.00 3.68 -3.22
C PHE A 63 9.44 4.97 -2.51
N GLY A 64 10.24 5.82 -3.17
CA GLY A 64 10.66 7.12 -2.64
C GLY A 64 9.52 8.12 -2.41
N SER A 65 8.45 8.08 -3.21
CA SER A 65 7.31 8.99 -3.05
C SER A 65 6.41 8.61 -1.87
N ARG A 66 6.38 7.32 -1.49
CA ARG A 66 5.65 6.85 -0.30
C ARG A 66 6.29 7.34 1.00
N THR A 67 7.62 7.23 1.15
CA THR A 67 8.32 7.75 2.34
C THR A 67 8.22 9.27 2.43
N ARG A 68 8.28 9.97 1.29
CA ARG A 68 8.04 11.42 1.23
C ARG A 68 6.61 11.78 1.66
N ALA A 69 5.60 11.05 1.19
CA ALA A 69 4.22 11.25 1.59
C ALA A 69 4.05 11.05 3.11
N LEU A 70 4.60 9.98 3.69
CA LEU A 70 4.49 9.74 5.13
C LEU A 70 5.15 10.85 5.96
N ARG A 71 6.32 11.35 5.55
CA ARG A 71 7.00 12.45 6.24
C ARG A 71 6.18 13.75 6.20
N LEU A 72 5.63 14.08 5.04
CA LEU A 72 4.84 15.31 4.89
C LEU A 72 3.49 15.20 5.61
N LEU A 73 2.86 14.02 5.62
CA LEU A 73 1.66 13.76 6.42
C LEU A 73 1.92 13.90 7.93
N ASP A 74 3.05 13.35 8.41
CA ASP A 74 3.44 13.50 9.82
C ASP A 74 3.73 14.96 10.18
N ARG A 75 4.39 15.69 9.28
CA ARG A 75 4.58 17.13 9.44
C ARG A 75 3.26 17.87 9.51
N TRP A 76 2.34 17.63 8.57
CA TRP A 76 1.02 18.27 8.59
C TRP A 76 0.24 17.99 9.86
N ARG A 77 0.37 16.78 10.41
CA ARG A 77 -0.23 16.41 11.69
C ARG A 77 0.36 17.18 12.88
N ARG A 78 1.64 17.55 12.81
CA ARG A 78 2.33 18.31 13.86
C ARG A 78 2.09 19.81 13.74
N ASP A 79 2.15 20.33 12.51
CA ASP A 79 2.07 21.77 12.22
C ASP A 79 0.62 22.26 12.15
N HIS A 80 -0.33 21.37 11.85
CA HIS A 80 -1.75 21.70 11.73
C HIS A 80 -2.61 20.75 12.58
N LEU A 81 -3.57 21.32 13.31
CA LEU A 81 -4.62 20.57 14.02
C LEU A 81 -5.63 20.01 13.00
N LEU A 82 -5.22 18.95 12.28
CA LEU A 82 -6.08 18.26 11.32
C LEU A 82 -7.08 17.36 12.04
N ASP A 83 -8.37 17.56 11.73
CA ASP A 83 -9.44 16.64 12.14
C ASP A 83 -9.28 15.25 11.48
N GLU A 84 -10.01 14.25 11.97
CA GLU A 84 -9.93 12.88 11.44
C GLU A 84 -10.26 12.83 9.94
N SER A 85 -11.23 13.63 9.51
CA SER A 85 -11.64 13.75 8.11
C SER A 85 -10.52 14.30 7.23
N ALA A 86 -9.84 15.37 7.64
CA ALA A 86 -8.70 15.93 6.93
C ALA A 86 -7.50 14.98 6.95
N ARG A 87 -7.28 14.23 8.03
CA ARG A 87 -6.22 13.21 8.08
C ARG A 87 -6.47 12.09 7.09
N ALA A 88 -7.69 11.56 7.03
CA ALA A 88 -8.06 10.51 6.07
C ALA A 88 -7.97 11.01 4.62
N VAL A 89 -8.46 12.23 4.35
CA VAL A 89 -8.35 12.85 3.02
C VAL A 89 -6.88 13.10 2.66
N ALA A 90 -6.04 13.58 3.58
CA ALA A 90 -4.63 13.83 3.34
C ALA A 90 -3.86 12.53 3.05
N ALA A 91 -4.12 11.46 3.80
CA ALA A 91 -3.49 10.15 3.59
C ALA A 91 -3.77 9.61 2.17
N TYR A 92 -4.96 9.88 1.62
CA TYR A 92 -5.31 9.51 0.25
C TYR A 92 -4.76 10.48 -0.79
N ALA A 93 -4.93 11.79 -0.58
CA ALA A 93 -4.59 12.84 -1.54
C ALA A 93 -3.08 12.96 -1.77
N LEU A 94 -2.30 12.82 -0.69
CA LEU A 94 -0.90 13.22 -0.69
C LEU A 94 0.00 12.36 -1.60
N PRO A 95 -0.10 11.02 -1.62
CA PRO A 95 0.62 10.21 -2.60
C PRO A 95 0.26 10.59 -4.04
N ILE A 96 -1.01 10.94 -4.32
CA ILE A 96 -1.47 11.29 -5.67
C ILE A 96 -0.85 12.62 -6.09
N VAL A 97 -0.97 13.65 -5.26
CA VAL A 97 -0.43 14.99 -5.56
C VAL A 97 1.10 14.98 -5.67
N LEU A 98 1.81 14.16 -4.88
CA LEU A 98 3.27 14.05 -4.97
C LEU A 98 3.75 13.34 -6.24
N ASN A 99 2.98 12.38 -6.77
CA ASN A 99 3.36 11.63 -7.98
C ASN A 99 2.87 12.31 -9.27
N GLN A 100 1.67 12.90 -9.25
CA GLN A 100 1.00 13.45 -10.42
C GLN A 100 1.06 14.99 -10.47
N GLY A 101 1.52 15.63 -9.39
CA GLY A 101 1.54 17.10 -9.23
C GLY A 101 0.18 17.71 -8.85
N GLU A 102 -0.92 16.99 -9.10
CA GLU A 102 -2.28 17.45 -8.83
C GLU A 102 -3.24 16.29 -8.55
N LEU A 103 -4.28 16.59 -7.78
CA LEU A 103 -5.39 15.71 -7.48
C LEU A 103 -6.64 16.26 -8.17
N ARG A 104 -7.20 15.50 -9.10
CA ARG A 104 -8.45 15.83 -9.80
C ARG A 104 -9.55 14.91 -9.32
N THR A 105 -10.29 15.32 -8.30
CA THR A 105 -11.31 14.43 -7.70
C THR A 105 -12.48 15.19 -7.10
N ALA A 106 -13.67 14.61 -7.22
CA ALA A 106 -14.84 15.06 -6.49
C ALA A 106 -14.79 14.60 -5.02
N PRO A 107 -15.44 15.32 -4.09
CA PRO A 107 -15.63 14.85 -2.72
C PRO A 107 -16.36 13.50 -2.63
N GLU A 108 -17.27 13.21 -3.57
CA GLU A 108 -18.02 11.95 -3.63
C GLU A 108 -17.12 10.76 -3.95
N VAL A 109 -16.11 10.99 -4.79
CA VAL A 109 -15.11 9.97 -5.14
C VAL A 109 -14.18 9.77 -3.94
N LEU A 110 -13.74 10.85 -3.30
CA LEU A 110 -12.93 10.76 -2.08
C LEU A 110 -13.61 9.97 -0.97
N ALA A 111 -14.90 10.27 -0.72
CA ALA A 111 -15.71 9.58 0.27
C ALA A 111 -15.69 8.05 0.11
N ARG A 112 -15.73 7.55 -1.14
CA ARG A 112 -15.66 6.12 -1.43
C ARG A 112 -14.32 5.50 -1.06
N PHE A 113 -13.22 6.23 -1.22
CA PHE A 113 -11.88 5.73 -0.94
C PHE A 113 -11.44 5.93 0.51
N THR A 114 -11.96 6.96 1.18
CA THR A 114 -11.64 7.25 2.59
C THR A 114 -12.64 6.62 3.56
N GLY A 115 -13.77 6.09 3.08
CA GLY A 115 -14.86 5.58 3.92
C GLY A 115 -15.64 6.67 4.66
N LEU A 116 -15.44 7.94 4.28
CA LEU A 116 -16.10 9.10 4.89
C LEU A 116 -17.43 9.40 4.20
N SER A 117 -18.29 10.18 4.83
CA SER A 117 -19.42 10.78 4.12
C SER A 117 -18.90 11.82 3.10
N PRO A 118 -19.61 12.08 1.98
CA PRO A 118 -19.25 13.14 1.04
C PRO A 118 -19.11 14.51 1.70
N ARG A 119 -19.92 14.78 2.74
CA ARG A 119 -19.88 16.01 3.52
C ARG A 119 -18.58 16.13 4.31
N ASP A 120 -18.14 15.04 4.94
CA ASP A 120 -16.92 14.99 5.74
C ASP A 120 -15.66 14.99 4.87
N ALA A 121 -15.68 14.32 3.73
CA ALA A 121 -14.61 14.39 2.74
C ALA A 121 -14.45 15.83 2.20
N ALA A 122 -15.55 16.51 1.91
CA ALA A 122 -15.53 17.92 1.53
C ALA A 122 -15.04 18.84 2.66
N ALA A 123 -15.42 18.55 3.91
CA ALA A 123 -14.93 19.28 5.08
C ALA A 123 -13.43 19.10 5.26
N GLY A 124 -12.93 17.87 5.21
CA GLY A 124 -11.50 17.55 5.29
C GLY A 124 -10.69 18.24 4.19
N LEU A 125 -11.19 18.27 2.95
CA LEU A 125 -10.58 19.04 1.86
C LEU A 125 -10.51 20.53 2.18
N ARG A 126 -11.61 21.13 2.68
CA ARG A 126 -11.62 22.55 3.07
C ARG A 126 -10.63 22.83 4.19
N THR A 127 -10.53 21.95 5.19
CA THR A 127 -9.55 22.07 6.27
C THR A 127 -8.13 22.02 5.75
N LEU A 128 -7.81 21.12 4.82
CA LEU A 128 -6.49 21.05 4.18
C LEU A 128 -6.16 22.26 3.33
N VAL A 129 -7.16 22.84 2.66
CA VAL A 129 -6.97 24.07 1.88
C VAL A 129 -6.79 25.29 2.80
N ALA A 130 -7.59 25.39 3.86
CA ALA A 130 -7.49 26.46 4.85
C ALA A 130 -6.16 26.42 5.62
N ALA A 131 -5.65 25.21 5.90
CA ALA A 131 -4.34 25.00 6.52
C ALA A 131 -3.16 25.30 5.58
N GLY A 132 -3.41 25.55 4.29
CA GLY A 132 -2.35 25.76 3.30
C GLY A 132 -1.65 24.48 2.83
N CYS A 133 -2.07 23.30 3.31
CA CYS A 133 -1.54 22.01 2.88
C CYS A 133 -1.82 21.75 1.38
N LEU A 134 -3.03 22.12 0.93
CA LEU A 134 -3.46 22.03 -0.46
C LEU A 134 -3.90 23.40 -0.99
N THR A 135 -3.71 23.63 -2.28
CA THR A 135 -4.23 24.80 -3.00
C THR A 135 -5.22 24.37 -4.05
N HIS A 136 -6.38 25.00 -4.08
CA HIS A 136 -7.39 24.80 -5.11
C HIS A 136 -7.03 25.63 -6.35
N VAL A 137 -6.89 25.00 -7.52
CA VAL A 137 -6.26 25.61 -8.70
C VAL A 137 -7.26 26.04 -9.77
N SER A 138 -8.44 25.43 -9.86
CA SER A 138 -9.41 25.76 -10.91
C SER A 138 -10.86 25.55 -10.48
N ALA A 139 -11.71 26.52 -10.82
CA ALA A 139 -13.16 26.38 -10.82
C ALA A 139 -13.62 25.71 -12.13
N PRO A 140 -14.71 24.91 -12.09
CA PRO A 140 -15.09 24.04 -13.21
C PRO A 140 -15.59 24.87 -14.40
N LYS A 141 -14.73 25.09 -15.38
CA LYS A 141 -15.18 25.41 -16.74
C LYS A 141 -15.43 24.06 -17.44
N SER A 142 -16.71 23.78 -17.61
CA SER A 142 -17.36 22.80 -18.50
C SER A 142 -17.36 21.29 -18.23
N ASN A 143 -16.46 20.64 -17.46
CA ASN A 143 -16.70 19.24 -16.99
C ASN A 143 -15.62 18.67 -16.05
N HIS A 144 -14.83 19.51 -15.40
CA HIS A 144 -13.65 19.04 -14.68
C HIS A 144 -13.87 19.02 -13.17
N TYR A 145 -13.64 17.86 -12.56
CA TYR A 145 -13.52 17.71 -11.12
C TYR A 145 -12.56 18.76 -10.53
N PRO A 146 -12.81 19.23 -9.29
CA PRO A 146 -11.96 20.24 -8.68
C PRO A 146 -10.51 19.73 -8.61
N VAL A 147 -9.58 20.64 -8.91
CA VAL A 147 -8.15 20.34 -8.99
C VAL A 147 -7.45 20.93 -7.78
N TYR A 148 -6.77 20.07 -7.04
CA TYR A 148 -5.98 20.43 -5.86
C TYR A 148 -4.50 20.17 -6.13
N ARG A 149 -3.63 21.07 -5.71
CA ARG A 149 -2.18 20.92 -5.75
C ARG A 149 -1.60 21.08 -4.36
N LEU A 150 -0.35 20.66 -4.17
CA LEU A 150 0.36 20.89 -2.92
C LEU A 150 0.52 22.40 -2.70
N GLY A 151 0.26 22.86 -1.48
CA GLY A 151 0.40 24.26 -1.13
C GLY A 151 1.82 24.79 -1.34
N THR A 152 1.91 26.08 -1.64
CA THR A 152 3.16 26.76 -2.02
C THR A 152 4.21 26.76 -0.92
N ASP A 153 3.82 26.69 0.35
CA ASP A 153 4.75 26.62 1.48
C ASP A 153 5.56 25.31 1.52
N HIS A 154 5.03 24.24 0.90
CA HIS A 154 5.71 22.94 0.86
C HIS A 154 6.57 22.75 -0.40
N ARG A 155 6.60 23.73 -1.32
CA ARG A 155 7.50 23.71 -2.50
C ARG A 155 8.94 24.12 -2.17
N LYS A 156 9.18 24.71 -1.00
CA LYS A 156 10.52 25.18 -0.59
C LYS A 156 11.43 24.09 -0.02
N GLU A 157 10.94 22.88 0.21
CA GLU A 157 11.78 21.73 0.55
C GLU A 157 12.35 21.08 -0.72
N ASP A 158 13.35 21.80 -1.23
CA ASP A 158 14.45 21.48 -2.12
C ASP A 158 14.26 21.21 -3.62
N PRO A 159 15.15 21.80 -4.45
CA PRO A 159 15.35 21.42 -5.84
C PRO A 159 15.96 20.01 -5.89
N CYS A 160 15.50 19.19 -6.83
CA CYS A 160 16.22 17.96 -7.16
C CYS A 160 17.64 18.32 -7.65
N PRO A 161 18.70 17.60 -7.22
CA PRO A 161 19.94 17.49 -8.00
C PRO A 161 19.69 16.75 -9.33
#